data_AF-Q5DEA7-F1
#
_entry.id   AF-Q5DEA7-F1
#
_cell.length_a   1.000
_cell.length_b   1.000
_cell.length_c   1.000
_cell.angle_alpha   90.00
_cell.angle_beta   90.00
_cell.angle_gamma   90.00
#
_symmetry.space_group_name_H-M   'P 1'
#
loop_
_entity.id
_entity.type
_entity.pdbx_description
1 polymer ?
#
loop_
_entity_poly.entity_id
_entity_poly.type
_entity_poly.pdbx_seq_one_letter_code
_entity_poly.pdbx_strand_id
1 'polypeptide(L)'
;MNYRIFEGTICTMIDSKINCPCDACMKRSICNGITFFFLKNKFWVETISEEELFQRIKTLNPLFEFQRDTVLRTVHECFKFGEILFDTEVSADICCVNFQYTLEESVIIWRSHAVVPAYSVLHYHVVLPLSLALESLYKNHALLSNKLLVLSQHTDRLHAKLMIPMGSNMKKEDVDQLSLLRSKGR
;
A
#
# COMPACT_ATOMS: atom_id res chain seq x y z
N MET A 1 -8.25 -9.46 0.35
CA MET A 1 -7.12 -9.22 -0.57
C MET A 1 -5.84 -9.49 0.18
N ASN A 2 -5.04 -10.46 -0.27
CA ASN A 2 -3.72 -10.75 0.30
C ASN A 2 -2.66 -10.33 -0.72
N TYR A 3 -1.58 -9.69 -0.29
CA TYR A 3 -0.45 -9.36 -1.17
C TYR A 3 0.88 -9.76 -0.55
N ARG A 4 1.87 -10.00 -1.40
CA ARG A 4 3.26 -10.30 -1.05
C ARG A 4 4.20 -9.58 -2.00
N ILE A 5 5.37 -9.20 -1.50
CA ILE A 5 6.44 -8.60 -2.30
C ILE A 5 7.64 -9.53 -2.22
N PHE A 6 8.19 -9.92 -3.37
CA PHE A 6 9.34 -10.81 -3.48
C PHE A 6 10.19 -10.42 -4.69
N GLU A 7 11.48 -10.14 -4.48
CA GLU A 7 12.43 -9.75 -5.54
C GLU A 7 11.88 -8.69 -6.51
N GLY A 8 11.29 -7.63 -5.95
CA GLY A 8 10.69 -6.55 -6.75
C GLY A 8 9.37 -6.91 -7.46
N THR A 9 8.84 -8.12 -7.22
CA THR A 9 7.55 -8.57 -7.75
C THR A 9 6.46 -8.42 -6.70
N ILE A 10 5.32 -7.85 -7.09
CA ILE A 10 4.13 -7.77 -6.24
C ILE A 10 3.16 -8.87 -6.68
N CYS A 11 2.87 -9.79 -5.77
CA CYS A 11 1.88 -10.85 -5.95
C CYS A 11 0.62 -10.48 -5.16
N THR A 12 -0.55 -10.58 -5.76
CA THR A 12 -1.83 -10.34 -5.07
C THR A 12 -2.80 -11.47 -5.37
N MET A 13 -3.55 -11.87 -4.36
CA MET A 13 -4.63 -12.84 -4.48
C MET A 13 -5.95 -12.20 -4.03
N ILE A 14 -6.97 -12.35 -4.87
CA ILE A 14 -8.32 -11.86 -4.65
C ILE A 14 -9.32 -13.02 -4.71
N ASP A 15 -10.05 -13.21 -3.62
CA ASP A 15 -11.14 -14.17 -3.53
C ASP A 15 -12.46 -13.60 -4.09
N SER A 16 -13.47 -14.46 -4.19
CA SER A 16 -14.80 -14.14 -4.71
C SER A 16 -15.56 -13.07 -3.93
N LYS A 17 -15.11 -12.69 -2.72
CA LYS A 17 -15.82 -11.73 -1.86
C LYS A 17 -15.62 -10.28 -2.30
N ILE A 18 -14.65 -10.00 -3.17
CA ILE A 18 -14.40 -8.65 -3.67
C ILE A 18 -15.23 -8.41 -4.92
N ASN A 19 -16.13 -7.42 -4.89
CA ASN A 19 -16.86 -7.00 -6.08
C ASN A 19 -15.99 -6.06 -6.92
N CYS A 20 -15.68 -6.47 -8.16
CA CYS A 20 -14.98 -5.63 -9.12
C CYS A 20 -15.59 -5.85 -10.52
N PRO A 21 -15.88 -4.76 -11.27
CA PRO A 21 -16.55 -4.83 -12.55
C PRO A 21 -15.64 -5.21 -13.73
N CYS A 22 -14.34 -5.48 -13.50
CA CYS A 22 -13.45 -5.88 -14.58
C CYS A 22 -13.75 -7.32 -15.03
N ASP A 23 -13.42 -7.64 -16.29
CA ASP A 23 -13.76 -8.93 -16.91
C ASP A 23 -13.24 -10.13 -16.11
N ALA A 24 -12.00 -10.03 -15.58
CA ALA A 24 -11.39 -11.08 -14.78
C ALA A 24 -12.11 -11.31 -13.43
N CYS A 25 -12.58 -10.24 -12.78
CA CYS A 25 -13.29 -10.34 -11.51
C CYS A 25 -14.75 -10.74 -11.67
N MET A 26 -15.41 -10.32 -12.75
CA MET A 26 -16.74 -10.82 -13.12
C MET A 26 -16.69 -12.32 -13.39
N LYS A 27 -15.72 -12.79 -14.17
CA LYS A 27 -15.49 -14.23 -14.39
C LYS A 27 -15.31 -14.97 -13.06
N ARG A 28 -14.48 -14.43 -12.14
CA ARG A 28 -14.25 -15.00 -10.80
C ARG A 28 -15.56 -15.14 -10.03
N SER A 29 -16.38 -14.09 -10.01
CA SER A 29 -17.64 -14.08 -9.28
C SER A 29 -18.64 -15.11 -9.83
N ILE A 30 -18.63 -15.36 -11.14
CA ILE A 30 -19.50 -16.36 -11.78
C ILE A 30 -19.05 -17.79 -11.43
N CYS A 31 -17.74 -18.03 -11.33
CA CYS A 31 -17.19 -19.37 -11.13
C CYS A 31 -16.75 -19.68 -9.68
N ASN A 32 -17.12 -18.83 -8.71
CA ASN A 32 -16.67 -18.89 -7.31
C ASN A 32 -15.14 -19.06 -7.18
N GLY A 33 -14.41 -18.46 -8.12
CA GLY A 33 -12.98 -18.69 -8.29
C GLY A 33 -12.08 -17.79 -7.43
N ILE A 34 -10.80 -17.82 -7.78
CA ILE A 34 -9.77 -16.91 -7.27
C ILE A 34 -9.13 -16.17 -8.45
N THR A 35 -8.76 -14.91 -8.24
CA THR A 35 -7.91 -14.16 -9.17
C THR A 35 -6.54 -13.90 -8.55
N PHE A 36 -5.48 -14.26 -9.27
CA PHE A 36 -4.10 -13.90 -8.96
C PHE A 36 -3.64 -12.76 -9.87
N PHE A 37 -2.92 -11.80 -9.29
CA PHE A 37 -2.25 -10.72 -10.00
C PHE A 37 -0.77 -10.73 -9.69
N PHE A 38 0.05 -10.53 -10.72
CA PHE A 38 1.50 -10.43 -10.57
C PHE A 38 2.02 -9.19 -11.28
N LEU A 39 2.79 -8.36 -10.60
CA LEU A 39 3.43 -7.18 -11.16
C LEU A 39 4.93 -7.27 -10.95
N LYS A 40 5.66 -7.55 -12.03
CA LYS A 40 7.14 -7.54 -12.09
C LYS A 40 7.61 -6.56 -13.16
N ASN A 41 7.80 -7.05 -14.39
CA ASN A 41 8.09 -6.24 -15.58
C ASN A 41 6.83 -5.87 -16.36
N LYS A 42 5.82 -6.74 -16.28
CA LYS A 42 4.49 -6.59 -16.84
C LYS A 42 3.49 -6.92 -15.74
N PHE A 43 2.23 -6.56 -15.97
CA PHE A 43 1.13 -7.04 -15.14
C PHE A 43 0.58 -8.33 -15.74
N TRP A 44 0.34 -9.32 -14.89
CA TRP A 44 -0.18 -10.63 -15.25
C TRP A 44 -1.39 -10.95 -14.40
N VAL A 45 -2.34 -11.68 -14.97
CA VAL A 45 -3.56 -12.11 -14.30
C VAL A 45 -3.88 -13.56 -14.58
N GLU A 46 -4.31 -14.29 -13.55
CA GLU A 46 -4.99 -15.57 -13.69
C GLU A 46 -6.31 -15.51 -12.94
N THR A 47 -7.43 -15.83 -13.59
CA THR A 47 -8.68 -16.16 -12.89
C THR A 47 -8.96 -17.63 -13.10
N ILE A 48 -9.00 -18.38 -12.00
CA ILE A 48 -9.22 -19.82 -11.97
C ILE A 48 -10.50 -20.14 -11.20
N SER A 49 -11.32 -21.03 -11.74
CA SER A 49 -12.54 -21.52 -11.07
C SER A 49 -12.22 -22.44 -9.90
N GLU A 50 -13.19 -22.63 -9.00
CA GLU A 50 -13.06 -23.58 -7.88
C GLU A 50 -12.77 -25.01 -8.38
N GLU A 51 -13.41 -25.44 -9.48
CA GLU A 51 -13.19 -26.76 -10.09
C GLU A 51 -11.76 -26.91 -10.62
N GLU A 52 -11.29 -25.95 -11.43
CA GLU A 52 -9.94 -25.99 -11.98
C GLU A 52 -8.88 -25.92 -10.87
N LEU A 53 -9.17 -25.18 -9.80
CA LEU A 53 -8.33 -25.08 -8.62
C LEU A 53 -8.21 -26.42 -7.89
N PHE A 54 -9.34 -27.13 -7.70
CA PHE A 54 -9.37 -28.48 -7.15
C PHE A 54 -8.59 -29.49 -8.01
N GLN A 55 -8.82 -29.49 -9.32
CA GLN A 55 -8.11 -30.41 -10.22
C GLN A 55 -6.60 -30.12 -10.21
N ARG A 56 -6.22 -28.85 -10.31
CA ARG A 56 -4.82 -28.46 -10.40
C ARG A 56 -4.05 -28.80 -9.13
N ILE A 57 -4.59 -28.56 -7.93
CA ILE A 57 -3.86 -28.90 -6.71
C ILE A 57 -3.59 -30.41 -6.60
N LYS A 58 -4.55 -31.25 -7.02
CA LYS A 58 -4.41 -32.71 -7.02
C LYS A 58 -3.35 -33.16 -8.02
N THR A 59 -3.35 -32.56 -9.21
CA THR A 59 -2.35 -32.86 -10.24
C THR A 59 -0.94 -32.47 -9.80
N LEU A 60 -0.79 -31.30 -9.14
CA LEU A 60 0.52 -30.83 -8.67
C LEU A 60 1.05 -31.62 -7.46
N ASN A 61 0.16 -32.25 -6.69
CA ASN A 61 0.49 -32.89 -5.41
C ASN A 61 -0.14 -34.29 -5.31
N PRO A 62 0.27 -35.25 -6.16
CA PRO A 62 -0.38 -36.56 -6.29
C PRO A 62 -0.28 -37.44 -5.03
N LEU A 63 0.63 -37.12 -4.12
CA LEU A 63 0.83 -37.85 -2.85
C LEU A 63 -0.13 -37.43 -1.75
N PHE A 64 -0.91 -36.36 -1.96
CA PHE A 64 -1.83 -35.82 -0.98
C PHE A 64 -3.29 -36.06 -1.37
N GLU A 65 -4.13 -36.35 -0.39
CA GLU A 65 -5.57 -36.39 -0.56
C GLU A 65 -6.18 -35.04 -0.19
N PHE A 66 -6.83 -34.38 -1.18
CA PHE A 66 -7.46 -33.08 -0.98
C PHE A 66 -8.98 -33.18 -0.94
N GLN A 67 -9.59 -32.55 0.06
CA GLN A 67 -11.03 -32.34 0.14
C GLN A 67 -11.40 -30.99 -0.46
N ARG A 68 -12.49 -30.93 -1.24
CA ARG A 68 -12.87 -29.74 -2.04
C ARG A 68 -13.03 -28.48 -1.20
N ASP A 69 -13.67 -28.59 -0.04
CA ASP A 69 -13.91 -27.52 0.93
C ASP A 69 -12.62 -26.95 1.56
N THR A 70 -11.53 -27.73 1.56
CA THR A 70 -10.24 -27.31 2.14
C THR A 70 -9.24 -26.78 1.10
N VAL A 71 -9.49 -26.97 -0.20
CA VAL A 71 -8.51 -26.60 -1.23
C VAL A 71 -8.28 -25.10 -1.28
N LEU A 72 -9.34 -24.30 -1.18
CA LEU A 72 -9.22 -22.84 -1.14
C LEU A 72 -8.27 -22.41 -0.01
N ARG A 73 -8.46 -22.95 1.20
CA ARG A 73 -7.59 -22.68 2.35
C ARG A 73 -6.15 -23.10 2.07
N THR A 74 -5.95 -24.27 1.47
CA THR A 74 -4.62 -24.80 1.15
C THR A 74 -3.89 -23.92 0.13
N VAL A 75 -4.57 -23.49 -0.93
CA VAL A 75 -3.99 -22.55 -1.91
C VAL A 75 -3.69 -21.20 -1.27
N HIS A 76 -4.54 -20.73 -0.35
CA HIS A 76 -4.27 -19.53 0.44
C HIS A 76 -3.02 -19.68 1.32
N GLU A 77 -2.82 -20.83 1.95
CA GLU A 77 -1.62 -21.12 2.75
C GLU A 77 -0.38 -21.19 1.87
N CYS A 78 -0.46 -21.83 0.70
CA CYS A 78 0.61 -21.80 -0.30
C CYS A 78 0.96 -20.36 -0.70
N PHE A 79 -0.05 -19.56 -1.02
CA PHE A 79 0.16 -18.17 -1.38
C PHE A 79 0.76 -17.36 -0.22
N LYS A 80 0.32 -17.58 1.03
CA LYS A 80 0.69 -16.74 2.17
C LYS A 80 2.04 -17.11 2.79
N PHE A 81 2.30 -18.40 2.95
CA PHE A 81 3.43 -18.94 3.70
C PHE A 81 4.45 -19.65 2.82
N GLY A 82 4.07 -20.04 1.60
CA GLY A 82 4.99 -20.73 0.69
C GLY A 82 6.17 -19.86 0.27
N GLU A 83 7.30 -20.51 0.02
CA GLU A 83 8.39 -19.90 -0.72
C GLU A 83 7.92 -19.60 -2.15
N ILE A 84 8.25 -18.40 -2.65
CA ILE A 84 7.86 -17.99 -4.00
C ILE A 84 9.02 -18.31 -4.93
N LEU A 85 8.80 -19.26 -5.84
CA LEU A 85 9.74 -19.58 -6.90
C LEU A 85 9.14 -19.08 -8.22
N PHE A 86 9.67 -17.95 -8.70
CA PHE A 86 9.30 -17.44 -10.02
C PHE A 86 9.96 -18.31 -11.08
N ASP A 87 9.19 -19.22 -11.69
CA ASP A 87 9.60 -19.80 -12.96
C ASP A 87 9.40 -18.75 -14.05
N THR A 88 10.51 -18.38 -14.67
CA THR A 88 10.62 -17.54 -15.87
C THR A 88 9.53 -17.82 -16.91
N GLU A 89 9.04 -16.75 -17.57
CA GLU A 89 8.11 -16.75 -18.72
C GLU A 89 8.17 -18.07 -19.51
N VAL A 90 7.13 -18.91 -19.38
CA VAL A 90 7.03 -20.16 -20.15
C VAL A 90 6.83 -19.83 -21.64
N SER A 91 6.24 -18.67 -21.91
CA SER A 91 6.15 -18.03 -23.22
C SER A 91 6.02 -16.51 -23.07
N ALA A 92 6.08 -15.75 -24.16
CA ALA A 92 5.89 -14.30 -24.14
C ALA A 92 4.54 -13.84 -23.54
N ASP A 93 3.57 -14.75 -23.47
CA ASP A 93 2.18 -14.49 -23.08
C ASP A 93 1.76 -15.19 -21.78
N ILE A 94 2.62 -16.05 -21.20
CA ILE A 94 2.31 -16.81 -19.97
C ILE A 94 3.45 -16.69 -18.96
N CYS A 95 3.09 -16.21 -17.77
CA CYS A 95 3.94 -16.13 -16.58
C CYS A 95 3.52 -17.20 -15.57
N CYS A 96 4.48 -18.03 -15.15
CA CYS A 96 4.24 -19.07 -14.16
C CYS A 96 4.81 -18.66 -12.82
N VAL A 97 4.02 -18.81 -11.75
CA VAL A 97 4.48 -18.50 -10.40
C VAL A 97 4.24 -19.70 -9.51
N ASN A 98 5.33 -20.26 -8.97
CA ASN A 98 5.25 -21.38 -8.05
C ASN A 98 5.28 -20.87 -6.61
N PHE A 99 4.51 -21.54 -5.77
CA PHE A 99 4.48 -21.37 -4.34
C PHE A 99 4.72 -22.74 -3.72
N GLN A 100 5.78 -22.88 -2.93
CA GLN A 100 6.12 -24.11 -2.24
C GLN A 100 5.92 -23.94 -0.74
N TYR A 101 4.89 -24.58 -0.19
CA TYR A 101 4.58 -24.54 1.22
C TYR A 101 5.00 -25.84 1.89
N THR A 102 5.98 -25.74 2.78
CA THR A 102 6.44 -26.88 3.58
C THR A 102 5.50 -27.02 4.77
N LEU A 103 4.81 -28.16 4.84
CA LEU A 103 3.97 -28.58 5.95
C LEU A 103 4.61 -29.82 6.56
N GLU A 104 5.16 -29.66 7.77
CA GLU A 104 5.96 -30.69 8.45
C GLU A 104 7.14 -31.16 7.57
N GLU A 105 7.14 -32.43 7.14
CA GLU A 105 8.17 -33.02 6.28
C GLU A 105 7.77 -33.06 4.80
N SER A 106 6.58 -32.54 4.46
CA SER A 106 6.03 -32.61 3.10
C SER A 106 5.94 -31.23 2.45
N VAL A 107 6.08 -31.17 1.13
CA VAL A 107 5.99 -29.92 0.36
C VAL A 107 4.72 -29.93 -0.48
N ILE A 108 3.87 -28.92 -0.28
CA ILE A 108 2.70 -28.65 -1.11
C ILE A 108 3.05 -27.56 -2.11
N ILE A 109 2.79 -27.82 -3.38
CA ILE A 109 3.10 -26.94 -4.50
C ILE A 109 1.82 -26.37 -5.07
N TRP A 110 1.78 -25.05 -5.22
CA TRP A 110 0.80 -24.35 -6.04
C TRP A 110 1.49 -23.66 -7.22
N ARG A 111 0.94 -23.80 -8.42
CA ARG A 111 1.43 -23.13 -9.64
C ARG A 111 0.32 -22.32 -10.27
N SER A 112 0.54 -21.00 -10.35
CA SER A 112 -0.32 -20.08 -11.08
C SER A 112 0.18 -19.93 -12.53
N HIS A 113 -0.76 -19.89 -13.48
CA HIS A 113 -0.52 -19.67 -14.90
C HIS A 113 -1.20 -18.35 -15.31
N ALA A 114 -0.47 -17.25 -15.20
CA ALA A 114 -1.00 -15.92 -15.44
C ALA A 114 -0.70 -15.45 -16.86
N VAL A 115 -1.64 -14.71 -17.44
CA VAL A 115 -1.54 -14.17 -18.80
C VAL A 115 -1.54 -12.65 -18.77
N VAL A 116 -1.18 -12.03 -19.88
CA VAL A 116 -1.31 -10.58 -20.03
C VAL A 116 -2.80 -10.21 -19.93
N PRO A 117 -3.18 -9.29 -19.03
CA PRO A 117 -4.58 -8.91 -18.81
C PRO A 117 -5.18 -8.13 -19.99
N ALA A 118 -6.50 -8.15 -20.09
CA ALA A 118 -7.24 -7.15 -20.86
C ALA A 118 -7.10 -5.76 -20.22
N TYR A 119 -7.28 -4.70 -21.02
CA TYR A 119 -7.20 -3.32 -20.56
C TYR A 119 -8.15 -3.00 -19.39
N SER A 120 -9.36 -3.59 -19.39
CA SER A 120 -10.35 -3.42 -18.31
C SER A 120 -9.75 -3.77 -16.94
N VAL A 121 -9.00 -4.86 -16.86
CA VAL A 121 -8.36 -5.34 -15.63
C VAL A 121 -7.28 -4.36 -15.17
N LEU A 122 -6.43 -3.89 -16.09
CA LEU A 122 -5.40 -2.88 -15.79
C LEU A 122 -6.02 -1.58 -15.28
N HIS A 123 -7.09 -1.13 -15.93
CA HIS A 123 -7.78 0.09 -15.56
C HIS A 123 -8.28 0.01 -14.11
N TYR A 124 -9.00 -1.05 -13.75
CA TYR A 124 -9.61 -1.18 -12.43
C TYR A 124 -8.65 -1.58 -11.30
N HIS A 125 -7.59 -2.33 -11.59
CA HIS A 125 -6.67 -2.84 -10.56
C HIS A 125 -5.37 -2.06 -10.44
N VAL A 126 -5.01 -1.24 -11.43
CA VAL A 126 -3.77 -0.47 -11.44
C VAL A 126 -4.06 1.01 -11.60
N VAL A 127 -4.66 1.42 -12.72
CA VAL A 127 -4.77 2.83 -13.09
C VAL A 127 -5.68 3.60 -12.13
N LEU A 128 -6.90 3.12 -11.90
CA LEU A 128 -7.88 3.79 -11.04
C LEU A 128 -7.40 3.86 -9.58
N PRO A 129 -6.89 2.78 -8.95
CA PRO A 129 -6.33 2.86 -7.60
C PRO A 129 -5.17 3.85 -7.48
N LEU A 130 -4.26 3.89 -8.45
CA LEU A 130 -3.15 4.83 -8.46
C LEU A 130 -3.62 6.28 -8.62
N SER A 131 -4.62 6.52 -9.48
CA SER A 131 -5.23 7.84 -9.64
C SER A 131 -5.83 8.34 -8.33
N LEU A 132 -6.63 7.50 -7.67
CA LEU A 132 -7.25 7.83 -6.38
C LEU A 132 -6.20 8.04 -5.27
N ALA A 133 -5.14 7.22 -5.25
CA ALA A 133 -4.03 7.39 -4.32
C ALA A 133 -3.30 8.73 -4.55
N LEU A 134 -3.05 9.09 -5.80
CA LEU A 134 -2.41 10.35 -6.17
C LEU A 134 -3.27 11.55 -5.77
N GLU A 135 -4.57 11.52 -6.02
CA GLU A 135 -5.50 12.57 -5.57
C GLU A 135 -5.50 12.73 -4.05
N SER A 136 -5.48 11.62 -3.32
CA SER A 136 -5.40 11.62 -1.85
C SER A 136 -4.08 12.24 -1.37
N LEU A 137 -2.96 11.86 -1.97
CA LEU A 137 -1.65 12.43 -1.65
C LEU A 137 -1.61 13.93 -1.93
N TYR A 138 -2.18 14.40 -3.04
CA TYR A 138 -2.25 15.82 -3.36
C TYR A 138 -3.06 16.62 -2.32
N LYS A 139 -4.23 16.10 -1.92
CA LYS A 139 -5.05 16.70 -0.86
C LYS A 139 -4.29 16.77 0.47
N ASN A 140 -3.58 15.71 0.83
CA ASN A 140 -2.78 15.66 2.05
C ASN A 140 -1.61 16.66 2.00
N HIS A 141 -0.93 16.77 0.85
CA HIS A 141 0.14 17.75 0.66
C HIS A 141 -0.37 19.19 0.81
N ALA A 142 -1.51 19.52 0.21
CA ALA A 142 -2.13 20.85 0.36
C ALA A 142 -2.48 21.16 1.82
N LEU A 143 -3.04 20.18 2.55
CA LEU A 143 -3.35 20.31 3.96
C LEU A 143 -2.10 20.55 4.82
N LEU A 144 -1.03 19.78 4.58
CA LEU A 144 0.24 19.92 5.30
C LEU A 144 0.90 21.28 5.01
N SER A 145 0.87 21.73 3.75
CA SER A 145 1.39 23.04 3.35
C SER A 145 0.66 24.18 4.07
N ASN A 146 -0.67 24.12 4.16
CA ASN A 146 -1.46 25.11 4.89
C ASN A 146 -1.14 25.11 6.39
N LYS A 147 -0.99 23.93 7.01
CA LYS A 147 -0.60 23.83 8.43
C LYS A 147 0.79 24.43 8.67
N LEU A 148 1.75 24.18 7.77
CA LEU A 148 3.09 24.75 7.84
C LEU A 148 3.05 26.28 7.77
N LEU A 149 2.26 26.85 6.85
CA LEU A 149 2.10 28.30 6.72
C LEU A 149 1.54 28.93 8.01
N VAL A 150 0.50 28.33 8.59
CA VAL A 150 -0.11 28.81 9.85
C VAL A 150 0.91 28.75 10.99
N LEU A 151 1.68 27.67 11.10
CA LEU A 151 2.74 27.55 12.11
C LEU A 151 3.84 28.59 11.89
N SER A 152 4.28 28.83 10.66
CA SER A 152 5.26 29.88 10.33
C SER A 152 4.76 31.25 10.77
N GLN A 153 3.53 31.62 10.40
CA GLN A 153 2.93 32.89 10.81
C GLN A 153 2.79 33.00 12.33
N HIS A 154 2.50 31.90 13.02
CA HIS A 154 2.45 31.89 14.49
C HIS A 154 3.83 32.10 15.10
N THR A 155 4.87 31.43 14.58
CA THR A 155 6.27 31.63 14.98
C THR A 155 6.72 33.07 14.75
N ASP A 156 6.41 33.66 13.59
CA ASP A 156 6.75 35.05 13.28
C ASP A 156 6.09 36.02 14.27
N ARG A 157 4.81 35.79 14.61
CA ARG A 157 4.08 36.59 15.61
C ARG A 157 4.67 36.42 17.02
N LEU A 158 5.06 35.20 17.39
CA LEU A 158 5.72 34.95 18.68
C LEU A 158 7.08 35.64 18.73
N HIS A 159 7.88 35.54 17.66
CA HIS A 159 9.16 36.23 17.53
C HIS A 159 8.98 37.74 17.68
N ALA A 160 8.02 38.35 16.98
CA ALA A 160 7.71 39.77 17.09
C ALA A 160 7.27 40.19 18.51
N LYS A 161 6.53 39.33 19.23
CA LYS A 161 6.11 39.60 20.62
C LYS A 161 7.23 39.44 21.64
N LEU A 162 8.16 38.52 21.40
CA LEU A 162 9.32 38.28 22.27
C LEU A 162 10.44 39.28 22.03
N MET A 163 10.53 39.84 20.83
CA MET A 163 11.39 40.99 20.47
C MET A 163 10.78 42.30 20.98
N ILE A 164 10.48 42.36 22.27
CA ILE A 164 10.28 43.63 22.98
C ILE A 164 11.60 44.42 22.80
N PRO A 165 11.57 45.69 22.35
CA PRO A 165 12.78 46.48 22.29
C PRO A 165 13.37 46.60 23.69
N MET A 166 14.55 46.01 23.91
CA MET A 166 15.36 46.33 25.08
C MET A 166 15.73 47.81 24.96
N GLY A 167 15.07 48.63 25.78
CA GLY A 167 15.39 50.04 25.95
C GLY A 167 14.54 50.97 25.10
N SER A 168 13.28 51.18 25.49
CA SER A 168 12.78 52.55 25.47
C SER A 168 13.70 53.35 26.39
N ASN A 169 14.68 54.04 25.79
CA ASN A 169 15.52 55.02 26.45
C ASN A 169 14.65 55.86 27.39
N MET A 170 14.89 55.76 28.69
CA MET A 170 14.55 56.85 29.60
C MET A 170 15.11 58.12 28.95
N LYS A 171 14.25 59.08 28.66
CA LYS A 171 14.72 60.39 28.20
C LYS A 171 15.57 60.95 29.33
N LYS A 172 16.72 61.50 28.96
CA LYS A 172 17.72 62.10 29.87
C LYS A 172 17.12 63.17 30.81
N GLU A 173 15.90 63.65 30.51
CA GLU A 173 15.12 64.62 31.28
C GLU A 173 14.52 64.07 32.58
N ASP A 174 14.35 62.75 32.73
CA ASP A 174 13.79 62.16 33.98
C ASP A 174 14.84 61.97 35.09
N VAL A 175 16.13 62.04 34.75
CA VAL A 175 17.23 61.88 35.73
C VAL A 175 17.51 63.20 36.46
N ASP A 176 17.32 64.35 35.80
CA ASP A 176 17.63 65.66 36.39
C ASP A 176 16.57 66.14 37.41
N GLN A 177 15.32 65.65 37.32
CA GLN A 177 14.27 65.97 38.30
C GLN A 177 14.47 65.24 39.65
N LEU A 178 15.08 64.05 39.64
CA LEU A 178 15.38 63.28 40.86
C LEU A 178 16.59 63.85 41.63
N SER A 179 17.54 64.50 40.96
CA SER A 179 18.65 65.20 41.62
C SER A 179 18.23 66.53 42.27
N LEU A 180 17.26 67.25 41.69
CA LEU A 180 16.77 68.53 42.22
C LEU A 180 15.88 68.39 43.46
N LEU A 181 15.21 67.24 43.64
CA LEU A 181 14.41 66.94 44.83
C LEU A 181 15.27 66.48 46.03
N ARG A 182 16.52 66.05 45.81
CA ARG A 182 17.45 65.68 46.88
C ARG A 182 18.28 66.85 47.43
N SER A 183 18.34 67.99 46.72
CA SER A 183 19.09 69.17 47.16
C SER A 183 18.25 70.25 47.86
N LYS A 184 16.93 70.03 48.02
CA LYS A 184 16.00 70.95 48.74
C LYS A 184 15.46 70.38 50.07
N GLY A 185 16.02 69.26 50.53
CA GLY A 185 15.67 68.64 51.81
C GLY A 185 16.88 68.54 52.74
N ARG A 186 17.45 69.70 53.13
CA ARG A 186 18.25 69.88 54.34
C ARG A 186 18.03 71.28 54.88
#